data_AF-A0A959F4A4-F1
#
_entry.id   AF-A0A959F4A4-F1
#
_cell.length_a   1.000
_cell.length_b   1.000
_cell.length_c   1.000
_cell.angle_alpha   90.00
_cell.angle_beta   90.00
_cell.angle_gamma   90.00
#
_symmetry.space_group_name_H-M   'P 1'
#
loop_
_entity.id
_entity.type
_entity.pdbx_description
1 polymer ?
#
loop_
_entity_poly.entity_id
_entity_poly.type
_entity_poly.pdbx_seq_one_letter_code
_entity_poly.pdbx_strand_id
1 'polypeptide(L)'
;MNESIYLTGQIIILLLVIALFSSLMYGLRYALYKLEVEKPQRRQFRWYVTIGFIIWLVFLSMLAWLGFFRDFSSLPPRVLVAVIPPLILIGILMFSKRFGNMLRVTPMSWPIYIQAFRILMELFLWMGYNGGYVPEQMTFRWLNHDIIVGITAPMAGFVFFGRNRYRRTEAIIWNFFGIVLLFNVFMIAVLSMPTSYRVFMNEPANTFVANFPFIFIPGFIVPFALAMHLFSLRQLFLKVPVGRKFRLSKS
;
A
#
# COMPACT_ATOMS: atom_id res chain seq x y z
N MET A 1 6.87 -27.49 -1.27
CA MET A 1 5.83 -26.47 -1.51
C MET A 1 4.48 -27.17 -1.57
N ASN A 2 3.49 -26.72 -0.81
CA ASN A 2 2.13 -27.23 -0.88
C ASN A 2 1.33 -26.48 -1.96
N GLU A 3 0.88 -27.19 -3.00
CA GLU A 3 0.20 -26.60 -4.16
C GLU A 3 -1.12 -25.93 -3.81
N SER A 4 -1.92 -26.54 -2.93
CA SER A 4 -3.20 -25.99 -2.51
C SER A 4 -3.01 -24.64 -1.81
N ILE A 5 -2.05 -24.56 -0.88
CA ILE A 5 -1.73 -23.32 -0.17
C ILE A 5 -1.20 -22.26 -1.14
N TYR A 6 -0.37 -22.65 -2.10
CA TYR A 6 0.15 -21.75 -3.12
C TYR A 6 -0.98 -21.14 -3.97
N LEU A 7 -1.91 -21.96 -4.47
CA LEU A 7 -3.09 -21.51 -5.23
C LEU A 7 -3.99 -20.59 -4.39
N THR A 8 -4.26 -20.95 -3.13
CA THR A 8 -4.99 -20.07 -2.20
C THR A 8 -4.28 -18.72 -2.04
N GLY A 9 -2.95 -18.74 -1.93
CA GLY A 9 -2.13 -17.54 -1.89
C GLY A 9 -2.31 -16.64 -3.11
N GLN A 10 -2.34 -17.22 -4.31
CA GLN A 10 -2.58 -16.47 -5.55
C GLN A 10 -3.95 -15.79 -5.54
N ILE A 11 -5.00 -16.51 -5.13
CA ILE A 11 -6.36 -15.98 -5.03
C ILE A 11 -6.43 -14.84 -4.02
N ILE A 12 -5.82 -14.98 -2.83
CA ILE A 12 -5.79 -13.93 -1.81
C ILE A 12 -5.16 -12.64 -2.38
N ILE A 13 -4.04 -12.75 -3.07
CA ILE A 13 -3.37 -11.58 -3.65
C ILE A 13 -4.23 -10.92 -4.72
N LEU A 14 -4.87 -11.68 -5.61
CA LEU A 14 -5.77 -11.11 -6.62
C LEU A 14 -6.96 -10.38 -5.98
N LEU A 15 -7.62 -10.99 -4.99
CA LEU A 15 -8.73 -10.37 -4.27
C LEU A 15 -8.29 -9.12 -3.51
N LEU A 16 -7.11 -9.16 -2.88
CA LEU A 16 -6.56 -8.01 -2.17
C LEU A 16 -6.26 -6.86 -3.14
N VAL A 17 -5.67 -7.13 -4.30
CA VAL A 17 -5.43 -6.12 -5.34
C VAL A 17 -6.73 -5.47 -5.78
N ILE A 18 -7.77 -6.27 -6.04
CA ILE A 18 -9.11 -5.77 -6.41
C ILE A 18 -9.71 -4.92 -5.29
N ALA A 19 -9.63 -5.37 -4.04
CA ALA A 19 -10.16 -4.64 -2.88
C ALA A 19 -9.45 -3.29 -2.67
N LEU A 20 -8.11 -3.27 -2.72
CA LEU A 20 -7.32 -2.04 -2.56
C LEU A 20 -7.58 -1.07 -3.71
N PHE A 21 -7.61 -1.55 -4.96
CA PHE A 21 -7.93 -0.71 -6.10
C PHE A 21 -9.35 -0.15 -6.03
N SER A 22 -10.32 -0.96 -5.59
CA SER A 22 -11.71 -0.52 -5.39
C SER A 22 -11.81 0.57 -4.31
N SER A 23 -11.06 0.44 -3.22
CA SER A 23 -10.97 1.47 -2.16
C SER A 23 -10.38 2.79 -2.69
N LEU A 24 -9.36 2.70 -3.55
CA LEU A 24 -8.75 3.85 -4.20
C LEU A 24 -9.75 4.53 -5.14
N MET A 25 -10.48 3.76 -5.94
CA MET A 25 -11.50 4.29 -6.85
C MET A 25 -12.68 4.91 -6.11
N TYR A 26 -13.03 4.36 -4.95
CA TYR A 26 -14.02 4.97 -4.05
C TYR A 26 -13.52 6.31 -3.49
N GLY A 27 -12.28 6.36 -3.00
CA GLY A 27 -11.59 7.59 -2.57
C GLY A 27 -11.57 8.67 -3.66
N LEU A 28 -11.18 8.28 -4.86
CA LEU A 28 -11.13 9.12 -6.05
C LEU A 28 -12.52 9.68 -6.39
N ARG A 29 -13.54 8.81 -6.48
CA ARG A 29 -14.93 9.22 -6.77
C ARG A 29 -15.43 10.20 -5.74
N TYR A 30 -15.19 9.95 -4.46
CA TYR A 30 -15.59 10.82 -3.35
C TYR A 30 -14.96 12.21 -3.49
N ALA A 31 -13.64 12.27 -3.68
CA ALA A 31 -12.91 13.53 -3.80
C ALA A 31 -13.39 14.35 -5.01
N LEU A 32 -13.55 13.72 -6.18
CA LEU A 32 -14.05 14.41 -7.37
C LEU A 32 -15.49 14.89 -7.21
N TYR A 33 -16.33 14.15 -6.47
CA TYR A 33 -17.69 14.59 -6.16
C TYR A 33 -17.69 15.81 -5.24
N LYS A 34 -16.84 15.82 -4.20
CA LYS A 34 -16.70 16.95 -3.27
C LYS A 34 -16.07 18.21 -3.89
N LEU A 35 -15.25 18.03 -4.92
CA LEU A 35 -14.69 19.14 -5.71
C LEU A 35 -15.63 19.61 -6.83
N GLU A 36 -16.87 19.12 -6.88
CA GLU A 36 -17.90 19.54 -7.83
C GLU A 36 -17.50 19.40 -9.31
N VAL A 37 -16.54 18.51 -9.61
CA VAL A 37 -16.11 18.23 -11.00
C VAL A 37 -17.29 17.72 -11.80
N GLU A 38 -17.43 18.13 -13.06
CA GLU A 38 -18.56 17.75 -13.90
C GLU A 38 -18.67 16.22 -14.09
N LYS A 39 -19.89 15.68 -14.21
CA LYS A 39 -20.14 14.24 -14.41
C LYS A 39 -19.33 13.62 -15.58
N PRO A 40 -19.27 14.22 -16.79
CA PRO A 40 -18.47 13.66 -17.88
C PRO A 40 -16.97 13.58 -17.55
N GLN A 41 -16.38 14.66 -17.03
CA GLN A 41 -14.98 14.73 -16.65
C GLN A 41 -14.64 13.73 -15.52
N ARG A 42 -15.54 13.56 -14.53
CA ARG A 42 -15.40 12.54 -13.47
C ARG A 42 -15.35 11.12 -14.02
N ARG A 43 -16.21 10.80 -14.99
CA ARG A 43 -16.23 9.47 -15.62
C ARG A 43 -14.96 9.24 -16.42
N GLN A 44 -14.56 10.22 -17.23
CA GLN A 44 -13.34 10.15 -18.04
C GLN A 44 -12.08 9.97 -17.18
N PHE A 45 -11.92 10.76 -16.11
CA PHE A 45 -10.74 10.67 -15.25
C PHE A 45 -10.66 9.31 -14.53
N ARG A 46 -11.79 8.78 -14.04
CA ARG A 46 -11.83 7.43 -13.46
C ARG A 46 -11.46 6.36 -14.49
N TRP A 47 -11.91 6.48 -15.73
CA TRP A 47 -11.51 5.56 -16.80
C TRP A 47 -10.02 5.58 -17.06
N TYR A 48 -9.39 6.75 -17.11
CA TYR A 48 -7.93 6.83 -17.28
C TYR A 48 -7.16 6.16 -16.15
N VAL A 49 -7.60 6.34 -14.90
CA VAL A 49 -6.99 5.66 -13.75
C VAL A 49 -7.16 4.14 -13.85
N THR A 50 -8.37 3.67 -14.19
CA THR A 50 -8.64 2.23 -14.38
C THR A 50 -7.84 1.62 -15.51
N ILE A 51 -7.80 2.26 -16.69
CA ILE A 51 -7.05 1.76 -17.84
C ILE A 51 -5.56 1.74 -17.53
N GLY A 52 -5.01 2.82 -16.96
CA GLY A 52 -3.60 2.86 -16.57
C GLY A 52 -3.23 1.77 -15.56
N PHE A 53 -4.10 1.52 -14.58
CA PHE A 53 -3.90 0.46 -13.60
C PHE A 53 -3.95 -0.95 -14.24
N ILE A 54 -4.93 -1.19 -15.12
CA ILE A 54 -5.03 -2.48 -15.85
C ILE A 54 -3.81 -2.70 -16.73
N ILE A 55 -3.38 -1.68 -17.49
CA ILE A 55 -2.17 -1.75 -18.32
C ILE A 55 -0.96 -2.11 -17.44
N TRP A 56 -0.83 -1.50 -16.27
CA TRP A 56 0.26 -1.80 -15.33
C TRP A 56 0.22 -3.24 -14.83
N LEU A 57 -0.94 -3.75 -14.40
CA LEU A 57 -1.06 -5.14 -13.93
C LEU A 57 -0.81 -6.15 -15.06
N VAL A 58 -1.32 -5.88 -16.26
CA VAL A 58 -1.08 -6.73 -17.43
C VAL A 58 0.40 -6.74 -17.77
N PHE A 59 1.06 -5.58 -17.78
CA PHE A 59 2.49 -5.47 -18.03
C PHE A 59 3.31 -6.30 -17.03
N LEU A 60 3.06 -6.16 -15.72
CA LEU A 60 3.74 -6.96 -14.70
C LEU A 60 3.45 -8.46 -14.83
N SER A 61 2.21 -8.82 -15.17
CA SER A 61 1.81 -10.22 -15.38
C SER A 61 2.54 -10.84 -16.56
N MET A 62 2.62 -10.13 -17.68
CA MET A 62 3.35 -10.57 -18.88
C MET A 62 4.82 -10.79 -18.58
N LEU A 63 5.48 -9.83 -17.93
CA LEU A 63 6.90 -9.96 -17.56
C LEU A 63 7.13 -11.13 -16.59
N ALA A 64 6.27 -11.31 -15.59
CA ALA A 64 6.38 -12.43 -14.66
C ALA A 64 6.16 -13.79 -15.36
N TRP A 65 5.21 -13.87 -16.30
CA TRP A 65 4.92 -15.07 -17.06
C TRP A 65 6.07 -15.45 -18.00
N LEU A 66 6.71 -14.45 -18.64
CA LEU A 66 7.93 -14.63 -19.44
C LEU A 66 9.17 -14.98 -18.60
N GLY A 67 9.05 -15.04 -17.27
CA GLY A 67 10.16 -15.32 -16.36
C GLY A 67 11.14 -14.16 -16.20
N PHE A 68 10.80 -12.96 -16.67
CA PHE A 68 11.68 -11.78 -16.60
C PHE A 68 12.19 -11.52 -15.18
N PHE A 69 11.31 -11.61 -14.18
CA PHE A 69 11.66 -11.38 -12.77
C PHE A 69 12.36 -12.55 -12.06
N ARG A 70 12.45 -13.73 -12.70
CA ARG A 70 13.09 -14.93 -12.12
C ARG A 70 14.62 -14.92 -12.29
N ASP A 71 15.14 -13.98 -13.06
CA ASP A 71 16.59 -13.72 -13.11
C ASP A 71 17.00 -12.80 -11.96
N PHE A 72 17.56 -13.42 -10.92
CA PHE A 72 18.07 -12.74 -9.73
C PHE A 72 19.56 -12.38 -9.83
N SER A 73 20.23 -12.74 -10.93
CA SER A 73 21.66 -12.49 -11.15
C SER A 73 21.94 -11.10 -11.75
N SER A 74 20.95 -10.53 -12.46
CA SER A 74 21.00 -9.20 -13.05
C SER A 74 21.22 -8.08 -12.00
N LEU A 75 22.10 -7.13 -12.31
CA LEU A 75 22.30 -5.90 -11.55
C LEU A 75 21.94 -4.67 -12.43
N PRO A 76 21.00 -3.82 -12.00
CA PRO A 76 20.22 -3.90 -10.75
C PRO A 76 19.14 -5.00 -10.78
N PRO A 77 18.65 -5.48 -9.61
CA PRO A 77 17.62 -6.51 -9.55
C PRO A 77 16.37 -6.16 -10.36
N ARG A 78 15.93 -7.08 -11.23
CA ARG A 78 14.81 -6.82 -12.17
C ARG A 78 13.49 -6.49 -11.48
N VAL A 79 13.28 -6.93 -10.24
CA VAL A 79 12.09 -6.58 -9.43
C VAL A 79 11.97 -5.07 -9.19
N LEU A 80 13.07 -4.29 -9.32
CA LEU A 80 12.98 -2.83 -9.31
C LEU A 80 12.11 -2.27 -10.44
N VAL A 81 11.96 -2.96 -11.57
CA VAL A 81 11.01 -2.57 -12.62
C VAL A 81 9.58 -2.54 -12.07
N ALA A 82 9.22 -3.42 -11.13
CA ALA A 82 7.92 -3.39 -10.46
C ALA A 82 7.84 -2.28 -9.39
N VAL A 83 8.93 -2.01 -8.66
CA VAL A 83 8.93 -1.08 -7.52
C VAL A 83 9.03 0.38 -7.93
N ILE A 84 9.89 0.73 -8.90
CA ILE A 84 10.24 2.11 -9.21
C ILE A 84 9.05 2.91 -9.79
N PRO A 85 8.30 2.43 -10.81
CA PRO A 85 7.21 3.19 -11.40
C PRO A 85 6.13 3.66 -10.42
N PRO A 86 5.60 2.83 -9.50
CA PRO A 86 4.63 3.30 -8.53
C PRO A 86 5.24 4.27 -7.51
N LEU A 87 6.52 4.14 -7.15
CA LEU A 87 7.20 5.14 -6.30
C LEU A 87 7.33 6.51 -6.98
N ILE A 88 7.66 6.53 -8.28
CA ILE A 88 7.68 7.76 -9.08
C ILE A 88 6.28 8.38 -9.10
N LEU A 89 5.24 7.58 -9.33
CA LEU A 89 3.86 8.06 -9.32
C LEU A 89 3.49 8.68 -7.96
N ILE A 90 3.85 8.02 -6.84
CA ILE A 90 3.64 8.56 -5.50
C ILE A 90 4.35 9.90 -5.34
N GLY A 91 5.60 10.01 -5.77
CA GLY A 91 6.36 11.27 -5.76
C GLY A 91 5.64 12.38 -6.53
N ILE A 92 5.27 12.12 -7.79
CA ILE A 92 4.53 13.08 -8.63
C ILE A 92 3.22 13.52 -7.95
N LEU A 93 2.45 12.57 -7.41
CA LEU A 93 1.21 12.87 -6.72
C LEU A 93 1.45 13.72 -5.47
N MET A 94 2.48 13.42 -4.68
CA MET A 94 2.86 14.16 -3.46
C MET A 94 3.18 15.64 -3.71
N PHE A 95 3.64 16.01 -4.90
CA PHE A 95 3.90 17.40 -5.27
C PHE A 95 2.78 18.06 -6.09
N SER A 96 1.82 17.28 -6.60
CA SER A 96 0.71 17.80 -7.40
C SER A 96 -0.28 18.64 -6.59
N LYS A 97 -0.50 19.90 -6.99
CA LYS A 97 -1.52 20.79 -6.38
C LYS A 97 -2.93 20.24 -6.52
N ARG A 98 -3.26 19.68 -7.70
CA ARG A 98 -4.58 19.08 -7.97
C ARG A 98 -4.86 17.92 -7.02
N PHE A 99 -3.87 17.03 -6.85
CA PHE A 99 -3.99 15.92 -5.91
C PHE A 99 -4.06 16.40 -4.45
N GLY A 100 -3.31 17.45 -4.09
CA GLY A 100 -3.42 18.09 -2.77
C GLY A 100 -4.84 18.59 -2.46
N ASN A 101 -5.54 19.17 -3.43
CA ASN A 101 -6.94 19.58 -3.26
C ASN A 101 -7.88 18.39 -3.07
N MET A 102 -7.65 17.29 -3.77
CA MET A 102 -8.41 16.04 -3.57
C MET A 102 -8.19 15.50 -2.16
N LEU A 103 -6.94 15.47 -1.69
CA LEU A 103 -6.61 15.05 -0.33
C LEU A 103 -7.29 15.94 0.73
N ARG A 104 -7.42 17.26 0.52
CA ARG A 104 -8.10 18.14 1.49
C ARG A 104 -9.56 17.79 1.73
N VAL A 105 -10.26 17.30 0.71
CA VAL A 105 -11.67 16.93 0.81
C VAL A 105 -11.89 15.48 1.25
N THR A 106 -10.89 14.61 1.10
CA THR A 106 -10.94 13.21 1.55
C THR A 106 -10.85 13.14 3.08
N PRO A 107 -11.66 12.32 3.77
CA PRO A 107 -11.56 12.16 5.22
C PRO A 107 -10.19 11.64 5.65
N MET A 108 -9.58 12.29 6.65
CA MET A 108 -8.22 11.96 7.14
C MET A 108 -8.09 10.57 7.74
N SER A 109 -9.20 9.99 8.20
CA SER A 109 -9.20 8.63 8.75
C SER A 109 -9.08 7.56 7.67
N TRP A 110 -9.41 7.85 6.40
CA TRP A 110 -9.46 6.83 5.34
C TRP A 110 -8.08 6.24 5.03
N PRO A 111 -7.02 7.04 4.80
CA PRO A 111 -5.68 6.48 4.58
C PRO A 111 -5.11 5.74 5.80
N ILE A 112 -5.67 5.96 7.00
CA ILE A 112 -5.30 5.20 8.21
C ILE A 112 -6.05 3.87 8.25
N TYR A 113 -7.39 3.90 8.12
CA TYR A 113 -8.21 2.69 8.19
C TYR A 113 -7.82 1.65 7.15
N ILE A 114 -7.50 2.08 5.94
CA ILE A 114 -7.17 1.15 4.87
C ILE A 114 -5.94 0.31 5.21
N GLN A 115 -5.00 0.79 6.02
CA GLN A 115 -3.80 0.05 6.43
C GLN A 115 -4.10 -1.26 7.16
N ALA A 116 -5.34 -1.46 7.64
CA ALA A 116 -5.82 -2.73 8.20
C ALA A 116 -5.69 -3.90 7.23
N PHE A 117 -5.60 -3.66 5.91
CA PHE A 117 -5.37 -4.71 4.92
C PHE A 117 -4.09 -5.53 5.21
N ARG A 118 -3.12 -4.94 5.92
CA ARG A 118 -1.89 -5.62 6.34
C ARG A 118 -2.16 -6.87 7.17
N ILE A 119 -3.24 -6.92 7.93
CA ILE A 119 -3.61 -8.15 8.65
C ILE A 119 -3.75 -9.31 7.66
N LEU A 120 -4.47 -9.09 6.55
CA LEU A 120 -4.62 -10.11 5.52
C LEU A 120 -3.30 -10.44 4.82
N MET A 121 -2.47 -9.43 4.55
CA MET A 121 -1.14 -9.62 3.96
C MET A 121 -0.22 -10.47 4.84
N GLU A 122 -0.20 -10.20 6.14
CA GLU A 122 0.63 -10.91 7.12
C GLU A 122 0.16 -12.34 7.37
N LEU A 123 -1.17 -12.56 7.40
CA LEU A 123 -1.74 -13.90 7.42
C LEU A 123 -1.40 -14.68 6.15
N PHE A 124 -1.39 -14.02 4.98
CA PHE A 124 -0.92 -14.62 3.72
C PHE A 124 0.54 -15.05 3.79
N LEU A 125 1.45 -14.20 4.31
CA LEU A 125 2.87 -14.55 4.43
C LEU A 125 3.09 -15.71 5.39
N TRP A 126 2.40 -15.72 6.53
CA TRP A 126 2.45 -16.83 7.47
C TRP A 126 1.90 -18.14 6.87
N MET A 127 0.78 -18.07 6.16
CA MET A 127 0.23 -19.21 5.42
C MET A 127 1.22 -19.72 4.37
N GLY A 128 1.86 -18.82 3.62
CA GLY A 128 2.86 -19.19 2.61
C GLY A 128 4.14 -19.79 3.19
N TYR A 129 4.52 -19.43 4.41
CA TYR A 129 5.61 -20.09 5.14
C TYR A 129 5.24 -21.53 5.49
N ASN A 130 4.04 -21.75 6.03
CA ASN A 130 3.52 -23.12 6.27
C ASN A 130 3.38 -23.91 4.96
N GLY A 131 3.15 -23.22 3.84
CA GLY A 131 3.14 -23.79 2.49
C GLY A 131 4.53 -24.05 1.89
N GLY A 132 5.59 -23.61 2.55
CA GLY A 132 6.99 -23.86 2.17
C GLY A 132 7.48 -23.07 0.96
N TYR A 133 6.96 -21.86 0.71
CA TYR A 133 7.44 -20.97 -0.36
C TYR A 133 7.69 -19.52 0.05
N VAL A 134 7.33 -19.14 1.29
CA VAL A 134 7.67 -17.85 1.89
C VAL A 134 8.73 -18.07 2.97
N PRO A 135 9.83 -17.28 3.00
CA PRO A 135 10.82 -17.35 4.06
C PRO A 135 10.27 -16.95 5.43
N GLU A 136 10.76 -17.58 6.51
CA GLU A 136 10.28 -17.33 7.88
C GLU A 136 10.44 -15.86 8.32
N GLN A 137 11.56 -15.22 7.95
CA GLN A 137 11.87 -13.82 8.28
C GLN A 137 10.84 -12.84 7.75
N MET A 138 10.15 -13.19 6.65
CA MET A 138 9.12 -12.36 6.07
C MET A 138 7.80 -12.46 6.83
N THR A 139 7.70 -13.30 7.87
CA THR A 139 6.48 -13.49 8.66
C THR A 139 6.54 -12.76 10.00
N PHE A 140 5.37 -12.50 10.57
CA PHE A 140 5.23 -11.92 11.90
C PHE A 140 5.69 -12.81 13.06
N ARG A 141 6.08 -14.06 12.78
CA ARG A 141 6.70 -14.93 13.79
C ARG A 141 8.14 -14.57 14.08
N TRP A 142 8.81 -13.83 13.18
CA TRP A 142 10.21 -13.47 13.35
C TRP A 142 10.47 -11.98 13.21
N LEU A 143 10.77 -11.48 12.00
CA LEU A 143 11.28 -10.11 11.81
C LEU A 143 10.26 -9.13 11.20
N ASN A 144 9.12 -9.61 10.70
CA ASN A 144 8.10 -8.75 10.09
C ASN A 144 7.03 -8.32 11.12
N HIS A 145 7.15 -7.12 11.68
CA HIS A 145 6.16 -6.60 12.63
C HIS A 145 5.07 -5.71 12.00
N ASP A 146 4.88 -5.75 10.68
CA ASP A 146 3.92 -4.88 9.97
C ASP A 146 2.45 -5.21 10.33
N ILE A 147 2.20 -6.40 10.91
CA ILE A 147 0.91 -6.78 11.48
C ILE A 147 0.42 -5.78 12.56
N ILE A 148 1.35 -5.15 13.28
CA ILE A 148 1.02 -4.17 14.33
C ILE A 148 0.31 -2.95 13.71
N VAL A 149 0.77 -2.49 12.54
CA VAL A 149 0.11 -1.39 11.81
C VAL A 149 -1.27 -1.83 11.36
N GLY A 150 -1.40 -3.06 10.85
CA GLY A 150 -2.68 -3.63 10.46
C GLY A 150 -3.70 -3.64 11.59
N ILE A 151 -3.32 -4.19 12.75
CA ILE A 151 -4.21 -4.31 13.92
C ILE A 151 -4.55 -2.93 14.50
N THR A 152 -3.57 -2.03 14.57
CA THR A 152 -3.79 -0.72 15.19
C THR A 152 -4.53 0.27 14.28
N ALA A 153 -4.58 0.06 12.96
CA ALA A 153 -5.19 0.98 12.00
C ALA A 153 -6.68 1.34 12.28
N PRO A 154 -7.60 0.38 12.54
CA PRO A 154 -8.98 0.70 12.88
C PRO A 154 -9.10 1.53 14.18
N MET A 155 -8.30 1.19 15.18
CA MET A 155 -8.27 1.92 16.45
C MET A 155 -7.69 3.32 16.24
N ALA A 156 -6.58 3.44 15.52
CA ALA A 156 -5.89 4.69 15.22
C ALA A 156 -6.81 5.66 14.48
N GLY A 157 -7.45 5.23 13.39
CA GLY A 157 -8.36 6.10 12.63
C GLY A 157 -9.53 6.61 13.48
N PHE A 158 -10.07 5.76 14.37
CA PHE A 158 -11.16 6.16 15.27
C PHE A 158 -10.69 7.08 16.39
N VAL A 159 -9.55 6.77 17.03
CA VAL A 159 -9.00 7.58 18.13
C VAL A 159 -8.58 8.96 17.63
N PHE A 160 -7.97 9.04 16.45
CA PHE A 160 -7.41 10.28 15.93
C PHE A 160 -8.45 11.22 15.34
N PHE A 161 -9.43 10.66 14.61
CA PHE A 161 -10.38 11.45 13.81
C PHE A 161 -11.85 11.08 14.02
N GLY A 162 -12.15 10.05 14.81
CA GLY A 162 -13.52 9.70 15.18
C GLY A 162 -14.15 10.74 16.10
N ARG A 163 -15.49 10.84 16.07
CA ARG A 163 -16.29 11.74 16.92
C ARG A 163 -15.79 13.20 16.90
N ASN A 164 -15.44 13.73 15.71
CA ASN A 164 -14.92 15.09 15.51
C ASN A 164 -13.62 15.42 16.26
N ARG A 165 -12.82 14.40 16.64
CA ARG A 165 -11.47 14.61 17.20
C ARG A 165 -10.47 14.97 16.09
N TYR A 166 -9.38 15.60 16.50
CA TYR A 166 -8.26 15.91 15.62
C TYR A 166 -6.93 15.77 16.36
N ARG A 167 -6.43 14.53 16.46
CA ARG A 167 -5.16 14.20 17.13
C ARG A 167 -4.01 14.18 16.12
N ARG A 168 -3.56 15.37 15.73
CA ARG A 168 -2.58 15.55 14.66
C ARG A 168 -1.24 14.90 14.99
N THR A 169 -0.70 15.12 16.18
CA THR A 169 0.63 14.64 16.57
C THR A 169 0.67 13.12 16.62
N GLU A 170 -0.33 12.49 17.23
CA GLU A 170 -0.46 11.05 17.31
C GLU A 170 -0.60 10.42 15.92
N ALA A 171 -1.38 11.03 15.02
CA ALA A 171 -1.50 10.58 13.65
C ALA A 171 -0.17 10.72 12.87
N ILE A 172 0.62 11.77 13.10
CA ILE A 172 1.95 11.92 12.49
C ILE A 172 2.88 10.80 12.98
N ILE A 173 2.97 10.59 14.30
CA ILE A 173 3.81 9.55 14.92
C ILE A 173 3.42 8.17 14.38
N TRP A 174 2.12 7.86 14.35
CA TRP A 174 1.62 6.58 13.86
C TRP A 174 1.95 6.34 12.38
N ASN A 175 1.87 7.37 11.54
CA ASN A 175 2.25 7.24 10.12
C ASN A 175 3.75 7.00 9.95
N PHE A 176 4.61 7.71 10.69
CA PHE A 176 6.05 7.46 10.65
C PHE A 176 6.39 6.05 11.16
N PHE A 177 5.77 5.62 12.26
CA PHE A 177 5.91 4.26 12.77
C PHE A 177 5.55 3.21 11.70
N GLY A 178 4.43 3.40 10.99
CA GLY A 178 4.04 2.50 9.91
C GLY A 178 4.99 2.51 8.70
N ILE A 179 5.57 3.66 8.35
CA ILE A 179 6.59 3.75 7.30
C ILE A 179 7.87 3.01 7.70
N VAL A 180 8.32 3.15 8.96
CA VAL A 180 9.52 2.45 9.46
C VAL A 180 9.32 0.93 9.41
N LEU A 181 8.17 0.43 9.85
CA LEU A 181 7.88 -1.01 9.78
C LEU A 181 7.77 -1.52 8.35
N LEU A 182 7.12 -0.75 7.46
CA LEU A 182 7.04 -1.09 6.04
C LEU A 182 8.43 -1.14 5.39
N PHE A 183 9.30 -0.19 5.72
CA PHE A 183 10.69 -0.18 5.24
C PHE A 183 11.47 -1.38 5.75
N ASN A 184 11.31 -1.75 7.03
CA ASN A 184 11.92 -2.94 7.60
C ASN A 184 11.54 -4.21 6.83
N VAL A 185 10.24 -4.42 6.57
CA VAL A 185 9.76 -5.58 5.78
C VAL A 185 10.26 -5.57 4.35
N PHE A 186 10.28 -4.40 3.71
CA PHE A 186 10.83 -4.26 2.37
C PHE A 186 12.31 -4.67 2.35
N MET A 187 13.11 -4.24 3.32
CA MET A 187 14.51 -4.63 3.43
C MET A 187 14.65 -6.13 3.68
N ILE A 188 13.88 -6.71 4.60
CA ILE A 188 13.88 -8.16 4.84
C ILE A 188 13.54 -8.93 3.56
N ALA A 189 12.54 -8.48 2.80
CA ALA A 189 12.15 -9.10 1.54
C ALA A 189 13.30 -9.08 0.54
N VAL A 190 13.96 -7.93 0.32
CA VAL A 190 15.11 -7.78 -0.58
C VAL A 190 16.28 -8.67 -0.15
N LEU A 191 16.64 -8.63 1.14
CA LEU A 191 17.74 -9.41 1.71
C LEU A 191 17.46 -10.92 1.76
N SER A 192 16.22 -11.33 1.51
CA SER A 192 15.81 -12.75 1.41
C SER A 192 15.77 -13.25 -0.03
N MET A 193 15.87 -12.38 -1.04
CA MET A 193 15.89 -12.78 -2.45
C MET A 193 17.26 -13.39 -2.81
N PRO A 194 17.34 -14.37 -3.73
CA PRO A 194 18.60 -14.98 -4.16
C PRO A 194 19.39 -14.08 -5.12
N THR A 195 19.62 -12.84 -4.70
CA THR A 195 20.47 -11.86 -5.38
C THR A 195 21.84 -11.79 -4.69
N SER A 196 22.79 -11.04 -5.25
CA SER A 196 24.08 -10.76 -4.61
C SER A 196 23.96 -10.05 -3.25
N TYR A 197 22.80 -9.47 -2.93
CA TYR A 197 22.51 -8.83 -1.65
C TYR A 197 21.87 -9.77 -0.62
N ARG A 198 21.72 -11.08 -0.91
CA ARG A 198 21.10 -12.03 0.02
C ARG A 198 21.90 -12.12 1.32
N VAL A 199 21.23 -11.89 2.44
CA VAL A 199 21.80 -12.06 3.79
C VAL A 199 21.16 -13.25 4.51
N PHE A 200 19.86 -13.47 4.30
CA PHE A 200 19.14 -14.59 4.91
C PHE A 200 19.33 -15.86 4.09
N MET A 201 20.22 -16.74 4.55
CA MET A 201 20.59 -17.98 3.86
C MET A 201 19.70 -19.18 4.19
N ASN A 202 18.73 -19.03 5.09
CA ASN A 202 17.73 -20.06 5.35
C ASN A 202 16.80 -20.24 4.12
N GLU A 203 16.27 -21.44 3.96
CA GLU A 203 15.33 -21.79 2.90
C GLU A 203 13.88 -21.78 3.43
N PRO A 204 12.89 -21.50 2.57
CA PRO A 204 13.03 -21.10 1.16
C PRO A 204 13.53 -19.66 1.00
N ALA A 205 14.28 -19.38 -0.06
CA ALA A 205 14.58 -18.01 -0.50
C ALA A 205 13.31 -17.27 -0.98
N ASN A 206 13.34 -15.93 -0.98
CA ASN A 206 12.25 -15.09 -1.49
C ASN A 206 12.23 -15.06 -3.03
N THR A 207 11.90 -16.18 -3.65
CA THR A 207 11.71 -16.30 -5.11
C THR A 207 10.26 -16.13 -5.53
N PHE A 208 9.31 -16.44 -4.64
CA PHE A 208 7.88 -16.44 -4.96
C PHE A 208 7.39 -15.08 -5.44
N VAL A 209 7.95 -13.99 -4.92
CA VAL A 209 7.60 -12.61 -5.28
C VAL A 209 7.82 -12.30 -6.76
N ALA A 210 8.68 -13.04 -7.46
CA ALA A 210 8.93 -12.89 -8.89
C ALA A 210 7.82 -13.51 -9.78
N ASN A 211 6.94 -14.33 -9.20
CA ASN A 211 5.91 -15.05 -9.93
C ASN A 211 4.59 -14.26 -10.00
N PHE A 212 3.80 -14.51 -11.03
CA PHE A 212 2.41 -14.08 -11.06
C PHE A 212 1.57 -14.88 -10.04
N PRO A 213 0.64 -14.25 -9.29
CA PRO A 213 0.35 -12.81 -9.19
C PRO A 213 1.14 -12.10 -8.07
N PHE A 214 2.06 -12.79 -7.40
CA PHE A 214 2.85 -12.26 -6.27
C PHE A 214 3.70 -11.04 -6.62
N ILE A 215 4.05 -10.84 -7.89
CA ILE A 215 4.72 -9.62 -8.36
C ILE A 215 3.91 -8.35 -8.11
N PHE A 216 2.59 -8.45 -7.91
CA PHE A 216 1.76 -7.32 -7.51
C PHE A 216 2.05 -6.85 -6.07
N ILE A 217 2.72 -7.65 -5.25
CA ILE A 217 3.14 -7.25 -3.91
C ILE A 217 4.12 -6.06 -3.99
N PRO A 218 5.31 -6.19 -4.62
CA PRO A 218 6.20 -5.04 -4.81
C PRO A 218 5.67 -4.06 -5.85
N GLY A 219 4.87 -4.52 -6.83
CA GLY A 219 4.38 -3.69 -7.93
C GLY A 219 3.19 -2.79 -7.61
N PHE A 220 2.46 -3.06 -6.54
CA PHE A 220 1.27 -2.29 -6.17
C PHE A 220 1.00 -2.27 -4.67
N ILE A 221 0.95 -3.43 -3.99
CA ILE A 221 0.50 -3.51 -2.59
C ILE A 221 1.44 -2.75 -1.64
N VAL A 222 2.75 -2.99 -1.72
CA VAL A 222 3.76 -2.32 -0.89
C VAL A 222 3.80 -0.81 -1.19
N PRO A 223 3.89 -0.36 -2.47
CA PRO A 223 3.78 1.06 -2.80
C PRO A 223 2.47 1.70 -2.34
N PHE A 224 1.33 0.98 -2.44
CA PHE A 224 0.04 1.47 -1.96
C PHE A 224 0.06 1.72 -0.44
N ALA A 225 0.63 0.79 0.33
CA ALA A 225 0.79 0.91 1.78
C ALA A 225 1.58 2.17 2.15
N LEU A 226 2.69 2.41 1.44
CA LEU A 226 3.52 3.62 1.58
C LEU A 226 2.73 4.88 1.20
N ALA A 227 2.05 4.85 0.05
CA ALA A 227 1.27 5.97 -0.48
C ALA A 227 0.24 6.44 0.55
N MET A 228 -0.49 5.52 1.19
CA MET A 228 -1.51 5.87 2.18
C MET A 228 -0.92 6.58 3.41
N HIS A 229 0.27 6.18 3.88
CA HIS A 229 0.96 6.92 4.96
C HIS A 229 1.42 8.31 4.51
N LEU A 230 2.04 8.41 3.34
CA LEU A 230 2.52 9.68 2.81
C LEU A 230 1.36 10.65 2.52
N PHE A 231 0.25 10.15 2.00
CA PHE A 231 -0.96 10.94 1.75
C PHE A 231 -1.61 11.40 3.05
N SER A 232 -1.66 10.55 4.09
CA SER A 232 -2.10 10.93 5.43
C SER A 232 -1.24 12.05 6.02
N LEU A 233 0.09 11.89 5.97
CA LEU A 233 1.03 12.91 6.42
C LEU A 233 0.84 14.22 5.66
N ARG A 234 0.71 14.15 4.33
CA ARG A 234 0.46 15.34 3.50
C ARG A 234 -0.84 16.03 3.91
N GLN A 235 -1.93 15.30 4.15
CA GLN A 235 -3.18 15.88 4.66
C GLN A 235 -2.96 16.62 5.99
N LEU A 236 -2.16 16.05 6.90
CA LEU A 236 -1.86 16.64 8.21
C LEU A 236 -0.96 17.87 8.14
N PHE A 237 -0.17 18.03 7.08
CA PHE A 237 0.67 19.20 6.83
C PHE A 237 -0.01 20.26 5.96
N LEU A 238 -1.00 19.88 5.14
CA LEU A 238 -1.88 20.84 4.48
C LEU A 238 -2.71 21.55 5.56
N LYS A 239 -2.57 22.87 5.67
CA LYS A 239 -3.38 23.69 6.61
C LYS A 239 -4.86 23.42 6.37
N VAL A 240 -5.50 22.66 7.26
CA VAL A 240 -6.96 22.61 7.34
C VAL A 240 -7.37 23.88 8.10
N PRO A 241 -8.28 24.71 7.55
CA PRO A 241 -8.85 25.80 8.33
C PRO A 241 -9.50 25.13 9.55
N VAL A 242 -8.94 25.37 10.73
CA VAL A 242 -9.64 25.02 11.97
C VAL A 242 -10.94 25.78 11.88
N GLY A 243 -12.05 25.06 11.73
CA GLY A 243 -13.39 25.62 11.89
C GLY A 243 -13.56 26.04 13.34
N ARG A 244 -12.90 27.14 13.74
CA ARG A 244 -13.28 27.90 14.93
C ARG A 244 -14.64 28.47 14.60
N LYS A 245 -15.71 27.73 14.90
CA LYS A 245 -16.99 28.35 15.23
C LYS A 245 -16.73 29.19 16.48
N PHE A 246 -16.33 30.44 16.28
CA PHE A 246 -16.40 31.44 17.33
C PHE A 246 -17.89 31.60 17.65
N ARG A 247 -18.34 31.00 18.74
CA ARG A 247 -19.64 31.32 19.34
C ARG A 247 -19.52 32.75 19.85
N LEU A 248 -20.35 33.65 19.33
CA LEU A 248 -20.64 34.89 20.04
C LEU A 248 -21.33 34.47 21.35
N SER A 249 -20.66 34.60 22.50
CA SER A 249 -21.39 34.69 23.76
C SER A 249 -22.09 36.03 23.75
N LYS A 250 -23.42 36.00 23.64
CA LYS A 250 -24.23 37.12 24.11
C LYS A 250 -24.26 37.04 25.63
N SER A 251 -23.59 37.98 26.29
CA SER A 251 -23.95 38.53 27.60
C SER A 251 -23.30 39.89 27.72
#